data_AF-A0A2E3CX93-F1
#
_entry.id   AF-A0A2E3CX93-F1
#
_cell.length_a   1.000
_cell.length_b   1.000
_cell.length_c   1.000
_cell.angle_alpha   90.00
_cell.angle_beta   90.00
_cell.angle_gamma   90.00
#
_symmetry.space_group_name_H-M   'P 1'
#
loop_
_entity.id
_entity.type
_entity.pdbx_description
1 polymer ?
#
loop_
_entity_poly.entity_id
_entity_poly.type
_entity_poly.pdbx_seq_one_letter_code
_entity_poly.pdbx_strand_id
1 'polypeptide(L)'
;MIIGVAVQFKNGQEIRLPKPNRHADCFRVAEEQYHLKPTECVGSHGQGFFTDTGEYLNRKEAMTHVRNVGQELLPDWRDGDINQSEYLMSEDVWRDA
;
A
#
# COMPACT_ATOMS: atom_id res chain seq x y z
N MET A 1 -0.90 -4.79 -12.54
CA MET A 1 -1.52 -3.56 -11.98
C MET A 1 -1.56 -3.66 -10.46
N ILE A 2 -1.33 -2.56 -9.73
CA ILE A 2 -1.59 -2.51 -8.29
C ILE A 2 -3.09 -2.38 -8.04
N ILE A 3 -3.65 -3.28 -7.22
CA ILE A 3 -5.09 -3.36 -6.96
C ILE A 3 -5.46 -3.15 -5.48
N GLY A 4 -4.47 -2.99 -4.59
CA GLY A 4 -4.72 -2.74 -3.18
C GLY A 4 -3.45 -2.57 -2.36
N VAL A 5 -3.64 -2.32 -1.07
CA VAL A 5 -2.57 -2.17 -0.07
C VAL A 5 -2.35 -3.46 0.69
N ALA A 6 -1.14 -3.64 1.20
CA ALA A 6 -0.77 -4.78 2.03
C ALA A 6 0.08 -4.35 3.22
N VAL A 7 -0.08 -5.03 4.35
CA VAL A 7 0.75 -4.86 5.56
C VAL A 7 1.25 -6.22 6.05
N GLN A 8 2.56 -6.36 6.17
CA GLN A 8 3.25 -7.54 6.70
C GLN A 8 3.61 -7.35 8.18
N PHE A 9 3.33 -8.41 8.94
CA PHE A 9 3.59 -8.48 10.38
C PHE A 9 4.73 -9.46 10.68
N LYS A 10 5.41 -9.24 11.82
CA LYS A 10 6.59 -10.02 12.27
C LYS A 10 6.29 -11.51 12.45
N ASN A 11 5.03 -11.87 12.65
CA ASN A 11 4.59 -13.27 12.79
C ASN A 11 4.35 -13.96 11.43
N GLY A 12 4.65 -13.31 10.31
CA GLY A 12 4.49 -13.85 8.96
C GLY A 12 3.08 -13.67 8.36
N GLN A 13 2.14 -13.06 9.09
CA GLN A 13 0.85 -12.70 8.52
C GLN A 13 0.95 -11.47 7.60
N GLU A 14 0.15 -11.49 6.53
CA GLU A 14 0.01 -10.38 5.60
C GLU A 14 -1.47 -10.04 5.44
N ILE A 15 -1.81 -8.78 5.74
CA ILE A 15 -3.17 -8.27 5.60
C ILE A 15 -3.26 -7.46 4.31
N ARG A 16 -4.11 -7.92 3.39
CA ARG A 16 -4.34 -7.30 2.08
C ARG A 16 -5.74 -6.72 2.01
N LEU A 17 -5.86 -5.47 1.59
CA LEU A 17 -7.17 -4.84 1.34
C LEU A 17 -7.20 -4.22 -0.06
N PRO A 18 -8.26 -4.47 -0.85
CA PRO A 18 -8.37 -3.91 -2.19
C PRO A 18 -8.51 -2.39 -2.13
N LYS A 19 -8.17 -1.71 -3.22
CA LYS A 19 -8.50 -0.29 -3.39
C LYS A 19 -10.01 -0.04 -3.13
N PRO A 20 -10.40 1.08 -2.53
CA PRO A 20 -9.57 2.22 -2.17
C PRO A 20 -9.02 2.21 -0.73
N ASN A 21 -8.96 1.05 -0.05
CA ASN A 21 -8.47 0.97 1.34
C ASN A 21 -7.02 1.46 1.52
N ARG A 22 -6.67 1.84 2.75
CA ARG A 22 -5.37 2.35 3.17
C ARG A 22 -4.62 1.41 4.08
N HIS A 23 -3.31 1.63 4.27
CA HIS A 23 -2.53 0.86 5.25
C HIS A 23 -3.12 0.97 6.66
N ALA A 24 -3.73 2.11 7.00
CA ALA A 24 -4.49 2.30 8.24
C ALA A 24 -5.67 1.31 8.37
N ASP A 25 -6.39 1.04 7.28
CA ASP A 25 -7.45 0.02 7.28
C ASP A 25 -6.90 -1.38 7.47
N CYS A 26 -5.74 -1.69 6.89
CA CYS A 26 -5.09 -2.98 7.14
C CYS A 26 -4.74 -3.14 8.62
N PHE A 27 -4.25 -2.09 9.29
CA PHE A 27 -3.98 -2.12 10.73
C PHE A 27 -5.26 -2.31 11.56
N ARG A 28 -6.34 -1.62 11.19
CA ARG A 28 -7.65 -1.79 11.84
C ARG A 28 -8.15 -3.23 11.72
N VAL A 29 -8.11 -3.81 10.53
CA VAL A 29 -8.49 -5.22 10.29
C VAL A 29 -7.57 -6.17 11.06
N ALA A 30 -6.27 -5.90 11.11
CA ALA A 30 -5.30 -6.70 11.85
C ALA A 30 -5.62 -6.74 13.36
N GLU A 31 -5.98 -5.60 13.94
CA GLU A 31 -6.34 -5.48 15.35
C GLU A 31 -7.70 -6.15 15.66
N GLU A 32 -8.73 -5.86 14.85
CA GLU A 32 -10.10 -6.32 15.07
C GLU A 32 -10.26 -7.84 14.87
N GLN A 33 -9.60 -8.40 13.86
CA GLN A 33 -9.83 -9.79 13.43
C GLN A 33 -8.73 -10.77 13.86
N TYR A 34 -7.50 -10.27 14.01
CA TYR A 34 -6.32 -11.11 14.26
C TYR A 34 -5.61 -10.75 15.56
N HIS A 35 -6.10 -9.74 16.29
CA HIS A 35 -5.51 -9.24 17.54
C HIS A 35 -4.04 -8.81 17.40
N LEU A 36 -3.65 -8.37 16.20
CA LEU A 36 -2.31 -7.87 15.90
C LEU A 36 -2.24 -6.36 16.11
N LYS A 37 -1.20 -5.91 16.79
CA LYS A 37 -0.94 -4.48 17.04
C LYS A 37 -0.07 -3.88 15.95
N PRO A 38 -0.21 -2.57 15.64
CA PRO A 38 0.68 -1.89 14.70
C PRO A 38 2.18 -2.01 15.02
N THR A 39 2.55 -2.14 16.30
CA THR A 39 3.94 -2.39 16.75
C THR A 39 4.52 -3.73 16.30
N GLU A 40 3.66 -4.66 15.90
CA GLU A 40 4.01 -5.99 15.39
C GLU A 40 4.22 -5.99 13.88
N CYS A 41 3.95 -4.86 13.20
CA CYS A 41 4.33 -4.65 11.81
C CYS A 41 5.86 -4.74 11.64
N VAL A 42 6.33 -5.12 10.45
CA VAL A 42 7.77 -5.10 10.08
C VAL A 42 8.29 -3.65 9.87
N GLY A 43 7.68 -2.67 10.54
CA GLY A 43 7.97 -1.24 10.38
C GLY A 43 7.49 -0.69 9.03
N SER A 44 8.12 0.38 8.56
CA SER A 44 7.80 1.00 7.26
C SER A 44 8.04 0.08 6.07
N HIS A 45 8.93 -0.90 6.20
CA HIS A 45 9.23 -1.92 5.17
C HIS A 45 8.10 -2.94 5.01
N GLY A 46 7.30 -3.17 6.07
CA GLY A 46 6.15 -4.07 6.03
C GLY A 46 4.91 -3.43 5.41
N GLN A 47 4.94 -2.16 4.99
CA GLN A 47 3.80 -1.50 4.36
C GLN A 47 4.05 -1.43 2.85
N GLY A 48 3.13 -1.99 2.07
CA GLY A 48 3.30 -2.15 0.64
C GLY A 48 1.97 -2.28 -0.09
N PHE A 49 2.01 -2.93 -1.23
CA PHE A 49 0.90 -3.09 -2.16
C PHE A 49 0.84 -4.53 -2.64
N PHE A 50 -0.28 -4.91 -3.23
CA PHE A 50 -0.35 -6.16 -3.98
C PHE A 50 -0.89 -5.94 -5.38
N THR A 51 -0.36 -6.73 -6.32
CA THR A 51 -0.72 -6.70 -7.72
C THR A 51 -1.96 -7.56 -8.02
N ASP A 52 -2.52 -7.39 -9.21
CA ASP A 52 -3.51 -8.27 -9.83
C ASP A 52 -3.05 -9.73 -9.98
N THR A 53 -1.73 -9.97 -10.05
CA THR A 53 -1.14 -11.32 -10.00
C THR A 53 -0.97 -11.86 -8.58
N GLY A 54 -1.29 -11.05 -7.55
CA GLY A 54 -1.16 -11.42 -6.14
C GLY A 54 0.25 -11.25 -5.56
N GLU A 55 1.18 -10.66 -6.30
CA GLU A 55 2.53 -10.35 -5.84
C GLU A 55 2.50 -9.22 -4.83
N TYR A 56 3.25 -9.36 -3.73
CA TYR A 56 3.48 -8.27 -2.78
C TYR A 56 4.64 -7.40 -3.25
N LEU A 57 4.47 -6.09 -3.18
CA LEU A 57 5.50 -5.10 -3.49
C LEU A 57 5.64 -4.14 -2.31
N ASN A 58 6.86 -3.92 -1.83
CA ASN A 58 7.11 -2.80 -0.92
C ASN A 58 6.92 -1.45 -1.64
N ARG A 59 6.88 -0.33 -0.91
CA ARG A 59 6.62 1.00 -1.52
C ARG A 59 7.56 1.38 -2.67
N LYS A 60 8.84 0.97 -2.60
CA LYS A 60 9.83 1.27 -3.64
C LYS A 60 9.60 0.43 -4.89
N GLU A 61 9.43 -0.88 -4.69
CA GLU A 61 9.08 -1.82 -5.77
C GLU A 61 7.76 -1.44 -6.43
N ALA A 62 6.77 -0.99 -5.64
CA ALA A 62 5.49 -0.53 -6.12
C ALA A 62 5.65 0.67 -7.06
N MET A 63 6.40 1.70 -6.68
CA MET A 63 6.67 2.86 -7.56
C MET A 63 7.32 2.42 -8.89
N THR A 64 8.32 1.55 -8.83
CA THR A 64 8.94 0.97 -10.04
C THR A 64 7.92 0.21 -10.89
N HIS A 65 7.09 -0.62 -10.26
CA HIS A 65 6.05 -1.40 -10.95
C HIS A 65 5.03 -0.49 -11.64
N VAL A 66 4.52 0.55 -10.96
CA VAL A 66 3.53 1.48 -11.53
C VAL A 66 4.08 2.13 -12.80
N ARG A 67 5.33 2.61 -12.75
CA ARG A 67 6.02 3.19 -13.92
C ARG A 67 6.17 2.18 -15.06
N ASN A 68 6.50 0.93 -14.75
CA ASN A 68 6.70 -0.12 -15.74
C ASN A 68 5.40 -0.55 -16.43
N VAL A 69 4.29 -0.64 -15.68
CA VAL A 69 3.01 -1.06 -16.23
C VAL A 69 2.18 0.11 -16.77
N GLY A 70 2.68 1.34 -16.66
CA GLY A 70 1.98 2.55 -17.10
C GLY A 70 0.70 2.85 -16.32
N GLN A 71 0.64 2.44 -15.05
CA GLN A 71 -0.51 2.75 -14.21
C GLN A 71 -0.49 4.25 -13.85
N GLU A 72 -1.61 4.93 -14.03
CA GLU A 72 -1.68 6.37 -13.79
C GLU A 72 -1.56 6.69 -12.30
N LEU A 73 -0.81 7.75 -12.00
CA LEU A 73 -0.76 8.37 -10.69
C LEU A 73 -1.71 9.56 -10.64
N LEU A 74 -2.31 9.77 -9.48
CA LEU A 74 -3.09 10.94 -9.18
C LEU A 74 -2.17 12.11 -8.80
N PRO A 75 -2.53 13.34 -9.17
CA PRO A 75 -1.86 14.54 -8.66
C PRO A 75 -2.13 14.71 -7.17
N ASP A 76 -1.14 15.22 -6.43
CA ASP A 76 -1.31 15.62 -5.04
C ASP A 76 -2.40 16.70 -4.97
N TRP A 77 -3.30 16.58 -3.99
CA TRP A 77 -4.44 17.47 -3.87
C TRP A 77 -4.07 18.88 -3.40
N ARG A 78 -2.86 19.07 -2.84
CA ARG A 78 -2.39 20.33 -2.27
C ARG A 78 -1.83 21.27 -3.32
N ASP A 79 -1.06 20.75 -4.26
CA ASP A 79 -0.33 21.53 -5.28
C ASP A 79 -0.64 21.10 -6.72
N GLY A 80 -1.23 19.92 -6.93
CA GLY A 80 -1.56 19.40 -8.26
C GLY A 80 -0.42 18.65 -8.95
N ASP A 81 0.73 18.48 -8.30
CA ASP A 81 1.89 17.83 -8.89
C ASP A 81 1.80 16.30 -8.79
N ILE A 82 2.33 15.60 -9.80
CA ILE A 82 2.45 14.14 -9.77
C ILE A 82 3.65 13.77 -8.88
N ASN A 83 3.44 12.83 -7.95
CA ASN A 83 4.51 12.34 -7.07
C ASN A 83 5.76 11.89 -7.85
N GLN A 84 6.90 12.52 -7.58
CA GLN A 84 8.21 12.21 -8.17
C GLN A 84 9.14 11.39 -7.24
N SER A 85 8.66 11.01 -6.05
CA SER A 85 9.41 10.24 -5.06
C SER A 85 9.80 8.85 -5.58
N GLU A 86 10.77 8.22 -4.91
CA GLU A 86 11.11 6.81 -5.12
C GLU A 86 10.10 5.85 -4.48
N TYR A 87 9.20 6.36 -3.62
CA TYR A 87 8.24 5.56 -2.87
C TYR A 87 6.82 5.88 -3.29
N LEU A 88 6.03 4.83 -3.51
CA LEU A 88 4.61 4.95 -3.76
C LEU A 88 3.85 5.06 -2.44
N MET A 89 3.02 6.09 -2.34
CA MET A 89 1.98 6.26 -1.34
C MET A 89 0.66 5.82 -1.94
N SER A 90 -0.25 5.35 -1.10
CA SER A 90 -1.51 4.80 -1.63
C SER A 90 -2.38 5.89 -2.27
N GLU A 91 -2.25 7.12 -1.78
CA GLU A 91 -2.90 8.34 -2.20
C GLU A 91 -2.50 8.74 -3.63
N ASP A 92 -1.32 8.30 -4.06
CA ASP A 92 -0.84 8.51 -5.43
C ASP A 92 -1.62 7.69 -6.45
N VAL A 93 -2.39 6.67 -6.05
CA VAL A 93 -3.00 5.71 -6.98
C VAL A 93 -4.52 5.80 -7.00
N TRP A 94 -5.13 6.08 -5.85
CA TRP A 94 -6.56 6.32 -5.73
C TRP A 94 -6.81 7.30 -4.59
N ARG A 95 -7.96 7.99 -4.61
CA ARG A 95 -8.43 8.78 -3.47
C ARG A 95 -9.09 7.87 -2.44
N ASP A 96 -9.12 8.32 -1.19
CA ASP A 96 -9.86 7.66 -0.11
C ASP A 96 -11.34 7.51 -0.53
N ALA A 97 -12.01 6.46 -0.07
CA ALA A 97 -13.47 6.40 -0.05
C ALA A 97 -14.02 7.15 1.17
#